data_AF-A0A3D3CRU6-F1
#
_entry.id   AF-A0A3D3CRU6-F1
#
_cell.length_a   1.000
_cell.length_b   1.000
_cell.length_c   1.000
_cell.angle_alpha   90.00
_cell.angle_beta   90.00
_cell.angle_gamma   90.00
#
_symmetry.space_group_name_H-M   'P 1'
#
loop_
_entity.id
_entity.type
_entity.pdbx_description
1 polymer ?
#
loop_
_entity_poly.entity_id
_entity_poly.type
_entity_poly.pdbx_seq_one_letter_code
_entity_poly.pdbx_strand_id
1 'polypeptide(L)' 'MGTGCFLELNGTGKLKDPGYQEQWLQPNDEIELKIEALGSLKNQILASPTDYSILQLNK' A
#
# COMPACT_ATOMS: atom_id res chain seq x y z
N MET A 1 11.07 0.09 -14.32
CA MET A 1 10.62 1.34 -13.70
C MET A 1 9.38 0.99 -12.89
N GLY A 2 9.45 1.11 -11.56
CA GLY A 2 8.32 0.77 -10.69
C GLY A 2 7.24 1.81 -10.85
N THR A 3 6.12 1.45 -11.48
CA THR A 3 4.93 2.29 -11.61
C THR A 3 3.78 1.71 -10.81
N GLY A 4 4.09 0.99 -9.73
CA GLY A 4 3.13 0.08 -9.11
C GLY A 4 3.11 0.03 -7.59
N CYS A 5 4.00 0.74 -6.89
CA CYS A 5 3.92 0.85 -5.43
C CYS A 5 3.40 2.23 -5.00
N PHE A 6 2.60 2.27 -3.93
CA PHE A 6 2.01 3.52 -3.42
C PHE A 6 3.06 4.57 -3.07
N LEU A 7 4.22 4.15 -2.60
CA LEU A 7 5.31 5.08 -2.27
C LEU A 7 5.76 5.87 -3.51
N GLU A 8 5.94 5.21 -4.65
CA GLU A 8 6.31 5.86 -5.92
C GLU A 8 5.20 6.78 -6.44
N LEU A 9 3.93 6.35 -6.32
CA LEU A 9 2.76 7.14 -6.72
C LEU A 9 2.62 8.41 -5.87
N ASN A 10 2.74 8.27 -4.54
CA ASN A 10 2.63 9.37 -3.60
C ASN A 10 3.77 10.38 -3.76
N GLY A 11 5.01 9.89 -3.95
CA GLY A 11 6.16 10.75 -4.21
C GLY A 11 6.00 11.55 -5.52
N THR A 12 5.55 10.89 -6.59
CA THR A 12 5.29 11.56 -7.87
C THR A 12 4.15 12.56 -7.77
N GLY A 13 3.09 12.22 -7.03
CA GLY A 13 1.94 13.10 -6.77
C GLY A 13 2.36 14.39 -6.06
N LYS A 14 3.07 14.25 -4.93
CA LYS A 14 3.59 15.39 -4.16
C LYS A 14 4.58 16.26 -4.93
N LEU A 15 5.42 15.66 -5.78
CA LEU A 15 6.34 16.40 -6.63
C LEU A 15 5.59 17.29 -7.64
N LYS A 16 4.45 16.84 -8.16
CA LYS A 16 3.64 17.58 -9.13
C LYS A 16 2.71 18.59 -8.47
N ASP A 17 2.16 18.25 -7.31
CA ASP A 17 1.24 19.07 -6.54
C ASP A 17 1.53 18.93 -5.03
N PRO A 18 2.01 19.99 -4.36
CA PRO A 18 2.21 19.98 -2.90
C PRO A 18 0.94 19.66 -2.10
N GLY A 19 -0.24 19.91 -2.67
CA GLY A 19 -1.55 19.60 -2.08
C GLY A 19 -2.03 18.17 -2.33
N TYR A 20 -1.25 17.34 -3.03
CA TYR A 20 -1.62 15.96 -3.33
C TYR A 20 -1.86 15.14 -2.05
N GLN A 21 -3.05 14.55 -1.96
CA GLN A 21 -3.39 13.63 -0.89
C GLN A 21 -2.82 12.25 -1.19
N GLU A 22 -1.97 11.78 -0.29
CA GLU A 22 -1.37 10.45 -0.40
C GLU A 22 -2.42 9.36 -0.25
N GLN A 23 -2.20 8.27 -0.98
CA GLN A 23 -3.00 7.07 -0.90
C GLN A 23 -2.17 5.95 -0.27
N TRP A 24 -2.74 5.27 0.72
CA TRP A 24 -2.13 4.13 1.40
C TRP A 24 -3.16 3.01 1.56
N LEU A 25 -2.68 1.77 1.68
CA LEU A 25 -3.52 0.61 1.94
C LEU A 25 -4.34 0.82 3.22
N GLN A 26 -5.63 0.50 3.12
CA GLN A 26 -6.56 0.48 4.23
C GLN A 26 -6.90 -0.96 4.62
N PRO A 27 -7.33 -1.21 5.86
CA PRO A 27 -7.89 -2.50 6.25
C PRO A 27 -9.04 -2.89 5.31
N ASN A 28 -9.03 -4.16 4.91
CA ASN A 28 -9.98 -4.81 4.01
C ASN A 28 -9.84 -4.47 2.51
N ASP A 29 -8.82 -3.69 2.11
CA ASP A 29 -8.52 -3.51 0.69
C ASP A 29 -8.24 -4.85 -0.01
N GLU A 30 -8.75 -5.04 -1.23
CA GLU A 30 -8.41 -6.15 -2.12
C GLU A 30 -7.39 -5.69 -3.17
N ILE A 31 -6.30 -6.44 -3.30
CA ILE A 31 -5.26 -6.23 -4.30
C ILE A 31 -5.36 -7.36 -5.32
N GLU A 32 -5.57 -7.03 -6.60
CA GLU A 32 -5.61 -7.98 -7.70
C GLU A 32 -4.53 -7.65 -8.75
N LEU A 33 -3.72 -8.65 -9.11
CA LEU A 33 -2.84 -8.61 -10.27
C LEU A 33 -3.33 -9.64 -11.30
N LYS A 34 -3.74 -9.16 -12.47
CA LYS A 34 -4.20 -10.00 -13.58
C LYS A 34 -3.20 -10.02 -14.72
N ILE A 35 -2.89 -11.22 -15.23
CA ILE A 35 -2.01 -11.43 -16.38
C ILE A 35 -2.74 -12.34 -17.38
N GLU A 36 -2.82 -11.89 -18.64
CA GLU A 36 -3.73 -12.41 -19.69
C GLU A 36 -3.62 -13.91 -19.99
N ALA A 37 -2.49 -14.56 -19.68
CA ALA A 37 -2.29 -16.00 -19.85
C ALA A 37 -1.91 -16.75 -18.55
N LEU A 38 -1.85 -16.05 -17.42
CA LEU A 38 -1.41 -16.59 -16.13
C LEU A 38 -2.51 -16.51 -15.05
N GLY A 39 -3.61 -15.81 -15.32
CA GLY A 39 -4.74 -15.67 -14.41
C GLY A 39 -4.62 -14.45 -13.49
N SER A 40 -5.30 -14.52 -12.34
CA SER A 40 -5.32 -13.44 -11.34
C SER A 40 -4.72 -13.90 -10.02
N LEU A 41 -3.85 -13.08 -9.44
CA LEU A 41 -3.43 -13.16 -8.04
C LEU A 41 -4.26 -12.16 -7.24
N LYS A 42 -4.99 -12.63 -6.21
CA LYS A 42 -5.83 -11.81 -5.34
C LYS A 42 -5.40 -11.95 -3.89
N ASN A 43 -5.30 -10.83 -3.18
CA ASN A 43 -4.98 -10.78 -1.75
C ASN A 43 -5.86 -9.73 -1.05
N GLN A 44 -6.19 -9.98 0.21
CA GLN A 44 -6.89 -9.02 1.07
C GLN A 44 -5.97 -8.54 2.18
N ILE A 45 -5.97 -7.23 2.44
CA ILE A 45 -5.25 -6.64 3.57
C ILE A 45 -6.08 -6.76 4.84
N LEU A 46 -5.57 -7.48 5.83
CA LEU A 46 -6.22 -7.61 7.14
C LEU A 46 -5.44 -6.83 8.19
N ALA A 47 -6.15 -6.05 8.99
CA ALA A 47 -5.54 -5.38 10.13
C ALA A 47 -5.06 -6.41 11.16
N SER A 48 -3.90 -6.17 11.75
CA SER A 48 -3.44 -6.97 12.88
C SER A 48 -4.42 -6.80 14.05
N PRO A 49 -4.79 -7.89 14.76
CA PRO A 49 -5.72 -7.80 15.89
C PRO A 49 -5.08 -7.16 17.13
N THR A 50 -3.77 -6.86 17.11
CA THR A 50 -3.04 -6.30 18.24
C THR A 50 -2.48 -4.93 17.91
N ASP A 51 -2.67 -3.98 18.81
CA ASP A 51 -1.94 -2.72 18.80
C ASP A 51 -0.47 -2.99 19.16
N TYR A 52 0.36 -3.02 18.14
CA TYR A 52 1.80 -3.28 18.27
C TYR A 52 2.57 -1.98 18.02
N SER A 53 3.48 -1.64 18.94
CA SER A 53 4.41 -0.53 18.76
C SER A 53 5.84 -1.00 19.00
N ILE A 54 6.70 -0.83 18.01
CA ILE A 54 8.13 -1.14 18.16
C ILE A 54 8.82 -0.23 19.20
N LEU A 55 8.24 0.92 19.52
CA LEU A 55 8.74 1.80 20.59
C LEU A 55 8.52 1.20 21.98
N GLN A 56 7.56 0.28 22.13
CA GLN A 56 7.34 -0.45 23.39
C GLN A 56 8.36 -1.57 23.62
N LEU A 57 9.14 -1.95 22.60
CA LEU A 57 10.13 -3.04 22.68
C LEU A 57 11.51 -2.61 23.16
N ASN A 58 11.81 -1.31 23.15
CA ASN A 58 13.07 -0.80 23.69
C ASN A 58 12.89 -0.44 25.16
N LYS A 59 13.31 -1.35 26.05
CA LYS A 59 13.68 -1.05 27.44
C LYS A 59 15.19 -1.05 27.56
#